data_AF-A0ABC9HGS6-F1
#
_entry.id   AF-A0ABC9HGS6-F1
#
_cell.length_a   1.000
_cell.length_b   1.000
_cell.length_c   1.000
_cell.angle_alpha   90.00
_cell.angle_beta   90.00
_cell.angle_gamma   90.00
#
_symmetry.space_group_name_H-M   'P 1'
#
loop_
_entity.id
_entity.type
_entity.pdbx_description
1 polymer ?
#
loop_
_entity_poly.entity_id
_entity_poly.type
_entity_poly.pdbx_seq_one_letter_code
_entity_poly.pdbx_strand_id
1 'polypeptide(L)'
;MTSSRHQSLLTPEHISAIEELQLRPDLLILRPDKGSGAVLMDRNDYEKKMESVLDDPSKFVREDNCDDPKELEQRISTEVQFLLEGHFINESTAHHLKPKGTQTPQLCGLPKLHKPGVPL
;
A
#
# COMPACT_ATOMS: atom_id res chain seq x y z
N MET A 1 31.29 -13.01 28.34
CA MET A 1 30.62 -13.18 27.04
C MET A 1 30.91 -11.95 26.20
N THR A 2 31.76 -12.08 25.19
CA THR A 2 32.23 -10.96 24.37
C THR A 2 31.13 -10.56 23.39
N SER A 3 30.63 -9.33 23.55
CA SER A 3 29.69 -8.71 22.61
C SER A 3 30.42 -8.50 21.28
N SER A 4 30.13 -9.38 20.30
CA SER A 4 30.56 -9.24 18.91
C SER A 4 29.92 -7.97 18.34
N ARG A 5 30.72 -6.92 18.15
CA ARG A 5 30.30 -5.75 17.36
C ARG A 5 30.09 -6.23 15.94
N HIS A 6 28.83 -6.30 15.51
CA HIS A 6 28.50 -6.43 14.11
C HIS A 6 29.01 -5.17 13.40
N GLN A 7 30.16 -5.28 12.72
CA GLN A 7 30.63 -4.21 11.84
C GLN A 7 29.64 -4.13 10.68
N SER A 8 29.10 -2.94 10.45
CA SER A 8 28.31 -2.65 9.25
C SER A 8 29.17 -2.96 8.02
N LEU A 9 28.65 -3.76 7.09
CA LEU A 9 29.29 -4.02 5.79
C LEU A 9 29.24 -2.80 4.85
N LEU A 10 28.49 -1.76 5.23
CA LEU A 10 28.35 -0.52 4.47
C LEU A 10 29.46 0.46 4.88
N THR A 11 30.25 0.90 3.90
CA THR A 11 31.23 1.97 4.07
C THR A 11 30.55 3.34 3.86
N PRO A 12 31.19 4.45 4.28
CA PRO A 12 30.67 5.78 4.00
C PRO A 12 30.42 6.04 2.51
N GLU A 13 31.25 5.50 1.63
CA GLU A 13 31.10 5.63 0.18
C GLU A 13 29.84 4.90 -0.33
N HIS A 14 29.53 3.71 0.22
CA HIS A 14 28.29 3.01 -0.11
C HIS A 14 27.06 3.81 0.32
N ILE A 15 27.11 4.48 1.47
CA ILE A 15 26.00 5.31 1.97
C ILE A 15 25.81 6.53 1.06
N SER A 16 26.89 7.24 0.71
CA SER A 16 26.84 8.36 -0.22
C SER A 16 26.24 7.97 -1.58
N ALA A 17 26.64 6.83 -2.13
CA ALA A 17 26.09 6.34 -3.39
C ALA A 17 24.58 6.02 -3.29
N ILE A 18 24.11 5.48 -2.16
CA ILE A 18 22.68 5.22 -1.96
C ILE A 18 21.91 6.55 -1.85
N GLU A 19 22.43 7.53 -1.12
CA GLU A 19 21.82 8.86 -1.00
C GLU A 19 21.72 9.55 -2.37
N GLU A 20 22.78 9.49 -3.18
CA GLU A 20 22.78 9.99 -4.57
C GLU A 20 21.73 9.29 -5.44
N LEU A 21 21.58 7.97 -5.31
CA LEU A 21 20.54 7.21 -6.01
C LEU A 21 19.13 7.57 -5.54
N GLN A 22 18.93 7.88 -4.25
CA GLN A 22 17.64 8.30 -3.71
C GLN A 22 17.23 9.69 -4.21
N LEU A 23 18.19 10.57 -4.53
CA LEU A 23 17.93 11.90 -5.08
C LEU A 23 17.49 11.87 -6.55
N ARG A 24 17.69 10.74 -7.24
CA ARG A 24 17.34 10.58 -8.66
C ARG A 24 15.85 10.28 -8.84
N PRO A 25 15.06 11.18 -9.46
CA PRO A 25 13.62 10.98 -9.65
C PRO A 25 13.30 10.00 -10.78
N ASP A 26 14.26 9.61 -11.61
CA ASP A 26 14.06 8.59 -12.63
C ASP A 26 14.17 7.15 -12.07
N LEU A 27 14.62 7.01 -10.82
CA LEU A 27 14.81 5.72 -10.16
C LEU A 27 13.81 5.50 -9.02
N LEU A 28 13.60 4.22 -8.72
CA LEU A 28 12.83 3.72 -7.58
C LEU A 28 13.67 2.69 -6.83
N ILE A 29 13.78 2.88 -5.52
CA ILE A 29 14.36 1.91 -4.59
C ILE A 29 13.22 1.30 -3.80
N LEU A 30 12.96 0.02 -4.03
CA LEU A 30 11.86 -0.73 -3.43
C LEU A 30 12.38 -1.88 -2.57
N ARG A 31 11.54 -2.35 -1.66
CA ARG A 31 11.78 -3.63 -1.00
C ARG A 31 11.18 -4.76 -1.85
N PRO A 32 11.86 -5.91 -1.96
CA PRO A 32 11.25 -7.07 -2.59
C PRO A 32 10.11 -7.60 -1.72
N ASP A 33 9.12 -8.23 -2.34
CA ASP A 33 8.01 -8.87 -1.64
C ASP A 33 8.45 -10.02 -0.73
N LYS A 34 9.50 -10.74 -1.13
CA LYS A 34 10.06 -11.87 -0.38
C LYS A 34 11.59 -11.79 -0.36
N GLY A 35 12.15 -12.18 0.77
CA GLY A 35 13.59 -12.17 1.00
C GLY A 35 14.08 -10.84 1.58
N SER A 36 15.40 -10.72 1.68
CA SER A 36 16.09 -9.52 2.17
C SER A 36 16.83 -8.86 1.01
N GLY A 37 16.81 -7.53 0.97
CA GLY A 37 17.51 -6.74 -0.05
C GLY A 37 16.73 -5.49 -0.46
N ALA A 38 17.23 -4.84 -1.50
CA ALA A 38 16.60 -3.71 -2.16
C ALA A 38 16.56 -3.97 -3.67
N VAL A 39 15.55 -3.41 -4.33
CA VAL A 39 15.36 -3.49 -5.77
C VAL A 39 15.47 -2.07 -6.31
N LEU A 40 16.43 -1.86 -7.21
CA LEU A 40 16.59 -0.62 -7.96
C LEU A 40 15.93 -0.79 -9.33
N MET A 41 14.99 0.08 -9.67
CA MET A 41 14.27 0.05 -10.95
C MET A 41 14.15 1.44 -11.55
N ASP A 42 14.07 1.51 -12.88
CA ASP A 42 13.62 2.71 -13.57
C ASP A 42 12.14 2.96 -13.27
N ARG A 43 11.79 4.22 -13.02
CA ARG A 43 10.44 4.62 -12.64
C ARG A 43 9.42 4.38 -13.75
N ASN A 44 9.78 4.71 -15.00
CA ASN A 44 8.87 4.53 -16.12
C ASN A 44 8.62 3.05 -16.39
N ASP A 45 9.64 2.21 -16.27
CA ASP A 45 9.49 0.76 -16.41
C ASP A 45 8.62 0.16 -15.31
N TYR A 46 8.75 0.67 -14.07
CA TYR A 46 7.86 0.29 -12.97
C TYR A 46 6.41 0.68 -13.26
N GLU A 47 6.16 1.92 -13.67
CA GLU A 47 4.81 2.43 -13.97
C GLU A 47 4.16 1.64 -15.09
N LYS A 48 4.85 1.44 -16.22
CA LYS A 48 4.34 0.64 -17.35
C LYS A 48 3.97 -0.78 -16.95
N LYS A 49 4.78 -1.41 -16.08
CA LYS A 49 4.50 -2.75 -15.57
C LYS A 49 3.28 -2.75 -14.65
N MET A 50 3.12 -1.76 -13.78
CA MET A 50 1.93 -1.61 -12.92
C MET A 50 0.67 -1.40 -13.75
N GLU A 51 0.73 -0.54 -14.77
CA GLU A 51 -0.36 -0.33 -15.73
C GLU A 51 -0.71 -1.62 -16.47
N SER A 52 0.29 -2.36 -16.96
CA SER A 52 0.07 -3.65 -17.61
C SER A 52 -0.61 -4.68 -16.70
N VAL A 53 -0.42 -4.62 -15.38
CA VAL A 53 -1.12 -5.48 -14.42
C VAL A 53 -2.58 -5.03 -14.28
N LEU A 54 -2.82 -3.72 -14.15
CA LEU A 54 -4.15 -3.14 -13.97
C LEU A 54 -5.02 -3.22 -15.23
N ASP A 55 -4.41 -3.20 -16.41
CA ASP A 55 -5.11 -3.27 -17.69
C ASP A 55 -5.46 -4.69 -18.13
N ASP A 56 -5.15 -5.72 -17.33
CA ASP A 56 -5.54 -7.11 -17.60
C ASP A 56 -7.06 -7.30 -17.40
N PRO A 57 -7.86 -7.41 -18.49
CA PRO A 57 -9.31 -7.47 -18.39
C PRO A 57 -9.80 -8.83 -17.86
N SER A 58 -8.93 -9.84 -17.79
CA SER A 58 -9.26 -11.12 -17.16
C SER A 58 -9.27 -11.05 -15.63
N LYS A 59 -8.65 -10.00 -15.05
CA LYS A 59 -8.51 -9.81 -13.61
C LYS A 59 -9.19 -8.55 -13.10
N PHE A 60 -9.20 -7.48 -13.89
CA PHE A 60 -9.68 -6.17 -13.49
C PHE A 60 -10.70 -5.62 -14.47
N VAL A 61 -11.68 -4.90 -13.93
CA VAL A 61 -12.64 -4.09 -14.68
C VAL A 61 -12.55 -2.68 -14.13
N ARG A 62 -12.48 -1.68 -14.99
CA ARG A 62 -12.54 -0.28 -14.58
C ARG A 62 -13.97 0.07 -14.21
N GLU A 63 -14.15 0.59 -13.01
CA GLU A 63 -15.44 1.10 -12.53
C GLU A 63 -15.45 2.62 -12.70
N ASP A 64 -16.43 3.12 -13.45
CA ASP A 64 -16.58 4.56 -13.72
C ASP A 64 -17.26 5.28 -12.54
N ASN A 65 -18.05 4.54 -11.75
CA ASN A 65 -18.76 5.06 -10.58
C ASN A 65 -18.20 4.43 -9.30
N CYS A 66 -17.13 5.02 -8.78
CA CYS A 66 -16.54 4.56 -7.52
C CYS A 66 -17.23 5.29 -6.34
N ASP A 67 -17.97 4.55 -5.52
CA ASP A 67 -18.48 5.08 -4.25
C ASP A 67 -17.30 5.51 -3.38
N ASP A 68 -17.30 6.75 -2.87
CA ASP A 68 -16.29 7.16 -1.89
C ASP A 68 -16.55 6.39 -0.57
N PRO A 69 -15.62 5.53 -0.13
CA PRO A 69 -15.79 4.79 1.11
C PRO A 69 -16.06 5.71 2.32
N LYS A 70 -15.52 6.93 2.32
CA LYS A 70 -15.77 7.92 3.39
C LYS A 70 -17.18 8.47 3.34
N GLU A 71 -17.72 8.72 2.14
CA GLU A 71 -19.11 9.14 1.98
C GLU A 71 -20.05 8.04 2.48
N LEU A 72 -19.76 6.79 2.11
CA LEU A 72 -20.52 5.64 2.60
C LEU A 72 -20.43 5.50 4.13
N GLU A 73 -19.25 5.69 4.71
CA GLU A 73 -19.04 5.69 6.17
C GLU A 73 -19.88 6.77 6.86
N GLN A 74 -19.92 7.98 6.29
CA GLN A 74 -20.72 9.09 6.80
C GLN A 74 -22.21 8.77 6.73
N ARG A 75 -22.70 8.27 5.58
CA ARG A 75 -24.10 7.87 5.40
C ARG A 75 -24.53 6.82 6.41
N ILE A 76 -23.73 5.77 6.59
CA ILE A 76 -23.99 4.73 7.60
C ILE A 76 -23.99 5.34 9.00
N SER A 77 -23.03 6.22 9.31
CA SER A 77 -22.96 6.88 10.63
C SER A 77 -24.19 7.74 10.91
N THR A 78 -24.69 8.47 9.92
CA THR A 78 -25.92 9.26 10.04
C THR A 78 -27.14 8.38 10.29
N GLU A 79 -27.28 7.27 9.56
CA GLU A 79 -28.38 6.33 9.77
C GLU A 79 -28.33 5.67 11.17
N VAL A 80 -27.14 5.27 11.62
CA VAL A 80 -26.95 4.72 12.97
C VAL A 80 -27.32 5.74 14.04
N GLN A 81 -26.96 7.01 13.83
CA GLN A 81 -27.33 8.10 14.75
C GLN A 81 -28.83 8.32 14.79
N PHE A 82 -29.50 8.35 13.63
CA PHE A 82 -30.96 8.46 13.55
C PHE A 82 -31.66 7.32 14.29
N LEU A 83 -31.20 6.08 14.12
CA LEU A 83 -31.77 4.92 14.80
C LEU A 83 -31.60 4.99 16.32
N LEU A 84 -30.46 5.53 16.79
CA LEU A 84 -30.18 5.70 18.21
C LEU A 84 -31.08 6.79 18.82
N GLU A 85 -31.20 7.94 18.16
CA GLU A 85 -32.05 9.07 18.58
C GLU A 85 -33.54 8.69 18.57
N GLY A 86 -33.96 7.86 17.61
CA GLY A 86 -35.31 7.31 17.56
C GLY A 86 -35.57 6.18 18.56
N HIS A 87 -34.60 5.82 19.41
CA HIS A 87 -34.67 4.70 20.36
C HIS A 87 -34.98 3.33 19.72
N PHE A 88 -34.73 3.18 18.42
CA PHE A 88 -34.87 1.90 17.71
C PHE A 88 -33.73 0.93 18.05
N ILE A 89 -32.58 1.46 18.43
CA ILE A 89 -31.40 0.71 18.88
C ILE A 89 -30.85 1.30 20.19
N ASN A 90 -30.09 0.50 20.93
CA ASN A 90 -29.37 0.96 22.13
C ASN A 90 -27.94 1.41 21.79
N GLU A 91 -27.29 2.11 22.73
CA GLU A 91 -25.92 2.63 22.55
C GLU A 91 -24.90 1.54 22.22
N SER A 92 -25.03 0.35 22.84
CA SER A 92 -24.16 -0.79 22.56
C SER A 92 -24.27 -1.21 21.09
N THR A 93 -25.49 -1.32 20.57
CA THR A 93 -25.75 -1.69 19.18
C THR A 93 -25.24 -0.61 18.23
N ALA A 94 -25.50 0.66 18.54
CA ALA A 94 -25.00 1.79 17.76
C ALA A 94 -23.46 1.80 17.67
N HIS A 95 -22.77 1.53 18.77
CA HIS A 95 -21.31 1.45 18.80
C HIS A 95 -20.76 0.30 17.92
N HIS A 96 -21.45 -0.84 17.86
CA HIS A 96 -21.05 -1.96 17.01
C HIS A 96 -21.33 -1.72 15.53
N LEU A 97 -22.42 -1.00 15.21
CA LEU A 97 -22.81 -0.69 13.84
C LEU A 97 -22.02 0.48 13.26
N LYS A 98 -21.45 1.35 14.11
CA LYS A 98 -20.69 2.50 13.64
C LYS A 98 -19.43 2.04 12.91
N PRO A 99 -19.29 2.34 11.61
CA PRO A 99 -18.09 2.01 10.85
C PRO A 99 -16.85 2.68 11.45
N LYS A 100 -15.69 2.03 11.29
CA LYS A 100 -14.40 2.50 11.80
C LYS A 100 -13.30 2.18 10.81
N GLY A 101 -12.42 3.14 10.59
CA GLY A 101 -11.15 2.92 9.88
C GLY A 101 -11.32 2.70 8.38
N THR A 102 -12.33 3.32 7.75
CA THR A 102 -12.54 3.16 6.31
C THR A 102 -11.39 3.75 5.53
N GLN A 103 -10.81 2.93 4.66
CA GLN A 103 -9.75 3.33 3.76
C GLN A 103 -9.94 2.62 2.42
N THR A 104 -9.78 3.35 1.33
CA THR A 104 -9.71 2.75 -0.01
C THR A 104 -8.53 1.79 -0.08
N PRO A 105 -8.74 0.51 -0.45
CA PRO A 105 -7.66 -0.43 -0.63
C PRO A 105 -6.64 0.09 -1.64
N GLN A 106 -5.36 -0.01 -1.30
CA GLN A 106 -4.25 0.36 -2.18
C GLN A 106 -3.61 -0.89 -2.77
N LEU A 107 -3.30 -0.86 -4.07
CA LEU A 107 -2.58 -1.94 -4.72
C LEU A 107 -1.15 -2.02 -4.17
N CYS A 108 -0.73 -3.23 -3.76
CA CYS A 108 0.66 -3.49 -3.39
C CYS A 108 1.53 -3.65 -4.66
N GLY A 109 2.49 -2.75 -4.88
CA GLY A 109 3.42 -2.78 -6.02
C GLY A 109 4.84 -3.26 -5.67
N LEU A 110 4.96 -4.31 -4.84
CA LEU A 110 6.26 -4.82 -4.41
C LEU A 110 6.82 -5.87 -5.39
N PRO A 111 8.04 -5.68 -5.94
CA PRO A 111 8.62 -6.59 -6.91
C PRO A 111 8.71 -8.05 -6.44
N LYS A 112 8.21 -8.97 -7.26
CA LYS A 112 8.19 -10.42 -6.98
C LYS A 112 9.41 -11.11 -7.60
N LEU A 113 10.61 -10.86 -7.07
CA LEU A 113 11.88 -11.44 -7.57
C LEU A 113 11.89 -12.98 -7.69
N HIS A 114 11.01 -13.67 -6.97
CA HIS A 114 10.88 -15.13 -6.98
C HIS A 114 10.01 -15.68 -8.12
N LYS A 115 9.43 -14.82 -8.97
CA LYS A 115 8.60 -15.22 -10.12
C LYS A 115 9.36 -15.00 -11.44
N PRO A 116 9.27 -15.92 -12.42
CA PRO A 116 9.89 -15.75 -13.73
C PRO A 116 9.25 -14.59 -14.50
N GLY A 117 10.04 -13.90 -15.33
CA GLY A 117 9.57 -12.75 -16.14
C GLY A 117 9.53 -11.40 -15.40
N VAL A 118 9.98 -11.36 -14.13
CA VAL A 118 10.03 -10.18 -13.25
C VAL A 118 8.72 -9.40 -13.27
N PRO A 119 7.63 -10.03 -12.78
CA PRO A 119 6.41 -9.29 -12.58
C PRO A 119 6.67 -8.40 -11.37
N LEU A 120 6.30 -7.15 -11.48
CA LEU A 120 5.86 -6.47 -10.28
C LEU A 120 4.85 -7.33 -9.51
#